data_AF-A0A437K127-F1
#
_entry.id   AF-A0A437K127-F1
#
_cell.length_a   1.000
_cell.length_b   1.000
_cell.length_c   1.000
_cell.angle_alpha   90.00
_cell.angle_beta   90.00
_cell.angle_gamma   90.00
#
_symmetry.space_group_name_H-M   'P 1'
#
loop_
_entity.id
_entity.type
_entity.pdbx_description
1 polymer ?
#
loop_
_entity_poly.entity_id
_entity_poly.type
_entity_poly.pdbx_seq_one_letter_code
_entity_poly.pdbx_strand_id
1 'polypeptide(L)'
;MAKFLPVIVAGQPFPTLKAAASHFGVHTTTAARRLREGWTPEQAFGVAARQHASWPAERSANLSTSAGHFRTLEDAAKHFGINYGTLTKRLREGWTHDEAVGLVPRQRPPKLTQSIIVNGVTYPNVEAFADAFGLNRIRVRQRLARGWTAEQSVDLAPAPPRYRDPDGKERSHVWKQVDLVDNRIYPGATAESFKLYVIRNNLNGKQYIGITVSPLAERLRGHRAGARNGLSSKLYSAMRKYGIENFSIELIRNDAQSFVELQEQEIAEIRTRNTIRNGYNTTPGGSIGSSERVTVAGVTYPSRGAAAEHFGVDVSVFNLRIARLGWTPEQAAEIETRPKHARRRISVGDHTFPTLKAASEAFGLDYKTVHRRVTVFGWSNEEALGLAPPPSRGTSTGVQVHAFGQAYPSIAACARAHGIKPDSLRRRTMVVGEDVESAISALQELRT
;
A
#
# COMPACT_ATOMS: atom_id res chain seq x y z
N MET A 1 -8.99 -14.54 18.78
CA MET A 1 -7.62 -15.06 18.55
C MET A 1 -7.75 -16.47 18.01
N ALA A 2 -7.27 -16.76 16.81
CA ALA A 2 -7.31 -18.12 16.28
C ALA A 2 -6.30 -18.98 17.05
N LYS A 3 -6.77 -20.01 17.75
CA LYS A 3 -5.91 -21.02 18.38
C LYS A 3 -5.21 -21.77 17.25
N PHE A 4 -3.91 -21.53 17.05
CA PHE A 4 -3.11 -22.35 16.15
C PHE A 4 -3.00 -23.74 16.79
N LEU A 5 -3.46 -24.77 16.06
CA LEU A 5 -3.29 -26.16 16.48
C LEU A 5 -1.78 -26.44 16.58
N PRO A 6 -1.26 -26.87 17.75
CA PRO A 6 0.15 -27.18 17.91
C PRO A 6 0.54 -28.34 17.01
N VAL A 7 1.72 -28.25 16.40
CA VAL A 7 2.25 -29.31 15.53
C VAL A 7 3.10 -30.22 16.40
N ILE A 8 2.70 -31.47 16.54
CA ILE A 8 3.48 -32.48 17.27
C ILE A 8 4.38 -33.19 16.26
N VAL A 9 5.68 -33.21 16.54
CA VAL A 9 6.67 -33.90 15.70
C VAL A 9 7.53 -34.74 16.62
N ALA A 10 7.55 -36.06 16.40
CA ALA A 10 8.31 -37.01 17.23
C ALA A 10 7.97 -36.91 18.73
N GLY A 11 6.68 -36.71 19.04
CA GLY A 11 6.18 -36.57 20.40
C GLY A 11 6.41 -35.21 21.07
N GLN A 12 7.11 -34.27 20.41
CA GLN A 12 7.31 -32.92 20.94
C GLN A 12 6.30 -31.91 20.35
N PRO A 13 5.53 -31.19 21.18
CA PRO A 13 4.59 -30.18 20.71
C PRO A 13 5.28 -28.85 20.39
N PHE A 14 5.04 -28.32 19.19
CA PHE A 14 5.51 -27.00 18.78
C PHE A 14 4.33 -26.02 18.60
N PRO A 15 4.45 -24.78 19.09
CA PRO A 15 3.35 -23.81 19.03
C PRO A 15 3.04 -23.34 17.62
N THR A 16 4.00 -23.43 16.69
CA THR A 16 3.82 -23.07 15.28
C THR A 16 4.61 -23.98 14.37
N LEU A 17 4.13 -24.11 13.13
CA LEU A 17 4.85 -24.82 12.06
C LEU A 17 6.26 -24.23 11.83
N LYS A 18 6.42 -22.90 12.01
CA LYS A 18 7.71 -22.22 11.88
C LYS A 18 8.70 -22.62 12.97
N ALA A 19 8.22 -22.74 14.21
CA ALA A 19 9.04 -23.20 15.33
C ALA A 19 9.52 -24.64 15.11
N ALA A 20 8.63 -25.54 14.68
CA ALA A 20 9.00 -26.92 14.32
C ALA A 20 10.01 -26.95 13.16
N ALA A 21 9.78 -26.17 12.09
CA ALA A 21 10.66 -26.19 10.92
C ALA A 21 12.07 -25.66 11.22
N SER A 22 12.18 -24.60 12.02
CA SER A 22 13.47 -24.11 12.51
C SER A 22 14.18 -25.13 13.38
N HIS A 23 13.46 -25.84 14.25
CA HIS A 23 14.04 -26.85 15.14
C HIS A 23 14.61 -28.05 14.37
N PHE A 24 13.89 -28.57 13.38
CA PHE A 24 14.33 -29.71 12.57
C PHE A 24 15.13 -29.33 11.32
N GLY A 25 15.50 -28.06 11.14
CA GLY A 25 16.32 -27.61 10.02
C GLY A 25 15.64 -27.75 8.64
N VAL A 26 14.30 -27.73 8.58
CA VAL A 26 13.52 -27.82 7.34
C VAL A 26 12.92 -26.46 7.02
N HIS A 27 12.94 -26.04 5.75
CA HIS A 27 12.29 -24.80 5.36
C HIS A 27 10.76 -24.88 5.58
N THR A 28 10.17 -23.83 6.15
CA THR A 28 8.75 -23.80 6.54
C THR A 28 7.81 -24.11 5.39
N THR A 29 8.08 -23.57 4.20
CA THR A 29 7.27 -23.83 3.01
C THR A 29 7.39 -25.27 2.52
N THR A 30 8.55 -25.90 2.72
CA THR A 30 8.80 -27.31 2.40
C THR A 30 8.05 -28.23 3.34
N ALA A 31 8.13 -27.99 4.65
CA ALA A 31 7.34 -28.72 5.65
C ALA A 31 5.83 -28.54 5.40
N ALA A 32 5.37 -27.31 5.15
CA ALA A 32 3.97 -27.03 4.83
C ALA A 32 3.48 -27.74 3.57
N ARG A 33 4.30 -27.78 2.51
CA ARG A 33 3.98 -28.50 1.27
C ARG A 33 3.89 -30.00 1.52
N ARG A 34 4.87 -30.60 2.23
CA ARG A 34 4.88 -32.03 2.57
C ARG A 34 3.64 -32.44 3.37
N LEU A 35 3.26 -31.65 4.37
CA LEU A 35 2.03 -31.90 5.15
C LEU A 35 0.76 -31.82 4.29
N ARG A 36 0.67 -30.84 3.37
CA ARG A 36 -0.46 -30.76 2.41
C ARG A 36 -0.52 -31.94 1.44
N GLU A 37 0.62 -32.54 1.14
CA GLU A 37 0.74 -33.76 0.32
C GLU A 37 0.49 -35.05 1.14
N GLY A 38 0.04 -34.93 2.39
CA GLY A 38 -0.33 -36.06 3.25
C GLY A 38 0.84 -36.74 3.97
N TRP A 39 2.01 -36.11 4.03
CA TRP A 39 3.15 -36.64 4.79
C TRP A 39 2.86 -36.56 6.28
N THR A 40 3.33 -37.53 7.06
CA THR A 40 3.25 -37.42 8.54
C THR A 40 4.15 -36.29 9.02
N PRO A 41 3.89 -35.70 10.22
CA PRO A 41 4.77 -34.69 10.79
C PRO A 41 6.24 -35.15 10.85
N GLU A 42 6.50 -36.36 11.31
CA GLU A 42 7.85 -36.93 11.42
C GLU A 42 8.55 -37.00 10.06
N GLN A 43 7.82 -37.32 8.99
CA GLN A 43 8.36 -37.35 7.62
C GLN A 43 8.52 -35.94 7.04
N ALA A 44 7.57 -35.04 7.30
CA ALA A 44 7.58 -33.68 6.78
C ALA A 44 8.79 -32.88 7.28
N PHE A 45 9.18 -33.14 8.53
CA PHE A 45 10.33 -32.54 9.20
C PHE A 45 11.62 -33.37 9.12
N GLY A 46 11.62 -34.51 8.41
CA GLY A 46 12.83 -35.30 8.17
C GLY A 46 13.32 -36.14 9.36
N VAL A 47 12.48 -36.30 10.40
CA VAL A 47 12.76 -37.13 11.58
C VAL A 47 12.60 -38.62 11.26
N ALA A 48 11.61 -38.96 10.43
CA ALA A 48 11.47 -40.28 9.86
C ALA A 48 11.89 -40.26 8.40
N ALA A 49 12.78 -41.19 8.02
CA ALA A 49 13.01 -41.47 6.61
C ALA A 49 11.68 -41.88 5.97
N ARG A 50 11.34 -41.28 4.83
CA ARG A 50 10.29 -41.83 3.99
C ARG A 50 10.75 -43.25 3.65
N GLN A 51 9.95 -44.26 3.98
CA GLN A 51 9.98 -45.47 3.16
C GLN A 51 9.63 -44.96 1.76
N HIS A 52 10.65 -44.76 0.92
CA HIS A 52 10.38 -44.72 -0.51
C HIS A 52 9.57 -45.99 -0.71
N ALA A 53 8.32 -45.86 -1.16
CA ALA A 53 7.70 -46.98 -1.83
C ALA A 53 8.78 -47.41 -2.81
N SER A 54 9.38 -48.58 -2.57
CA SER A 54 10.29 -49.18 -3.51
C SER A 54 9.55 -49.06 -4.82
N TRP A 55 10.03 -48.20 -5.72
CA TRP A 55 9.46 -48.15 -7.04
C TRP A 55 9.54 -49.61 -7.49
N PRO A 56 8.41 -50.27 -7.79
CA PRO A 56 8.50 -51.56 -8.43
C PRO A 56 9.44 -51.33 -9.60
N ALA A 57 10.49 -52.15 -9.70
CA ALA A 57 11.43 -52.12 -10.81
C ALA A 57 10.75 -52.63 -12.09
N GLU A 58 9.55 -52.13 -12.35
CA GLU A 58 8.66 -52.53 -13.40
C GLU A 58 8.27 -51.24 -14.12
N ARG A 59 9.16 -50.86 -15.04
CA ARG A 59 8.77 -50.12 -16.27
C ARG A 59 7.72 -50.91 -17.09
N SER A 60 7.38 -52.12 -16.67
CA SER A 60 6.40 -53.07 -17.20
C SER A 60 5.04 -53.01 -16.49
N ALA A 61 4.44 -51.82 -16.35
CA ALA A 61 3.00 -51.79 -16.12
C ALA A 61 2.30 -52.04 -17.47
N ASN A 62 1.79 -53.26 -17.66
CA ASN A 62 0.98 -53.59 -18.83
C ASN A 62 -0.27 -52.71 -18.82
N LEU A 63 -0.52 -51.99 -19.91
CA LEU A 63 -1.70 -51.14 -20.09
C LEU A 63 -2.62 -51.79 -21.13
N SER A 64 -3.78 -52.26 -20.70
CA SER A 64 -4.81 -52.80 -21.58
C SER A 64 -5.85 -51.74 -21.87
N THR A 65 -6.02 -51.38 -23.14
CA THR A 65 -7.01 -50.42 -23.64
C THR A 65 -7.91 -51.10 -24.66
N SER A 66 -9.05 -50.49 -25.01
CA SER A 66 -9.90 -50.96 -26.12
C SER A 66 -9.19 -50.96 -27.48
N ALA A 67 -8.14 -50.17 -27.65
CA ALA A 67 -7.34 -50.10 -28.88
C ALA A 67 -6.10 -51.03 -28.88
N GLY A 68 -5.86 -51.78 -27.80
CA GLY A 68 -4.75 -52.73 -27.74
C GLY A 68 -4.09 -52.87 -26.36
N HIS A 69 -3.16 -53.83 -26.28
CA HIS A 69 -2.41 -54.18 -25.08
C HIS A 69 -0.96 -53.70 -25.22
N PHE A 70 -0.49 -52.90 -24.28
CA PHE A 70 0.86 -52.34 -24.29
C PHE A 70 1.67 -52.91 -23.13
N ARG A 71 2.90 -53.34 -23.41
CA ARG A 71 3.80 -53.93 -22.39
C ARG A 71 4.32 -52.90 -21.39
N THR A 72 4.40 -51.64 -21.82
CA THR A 72 4.86 -50.54 -20.99
C THR A 72 3.95 -49.32 -21.18
N LEU A 73 3.84 -48.51 -20.13
CA LEU A 73 3.17 -47.22 -20.20
C LEU A 73 3.87 -46.24 -21.14
N GLU A 74 5.16 -46.42 -21.40
CA GLU A 74 5.92 -45.57 -22.32
C GLU A 74 5.60 -45.90 -23.79
N ASP A 75 5.41 -47.18 -24.12
CA ASP A 75 4.95 -47.59 -25.44
C ASP A 75 3.51 -47.13 -25.69
N ALA A 76 2.63 -47.25 -24.69
CA ALA A 76 1.28 -46.69 -24.76
C ALA A 76 1.31 -45.17 -24.95
N ALA A 77 2.12 -44.45 -24.16
CA ALA A 77 2.27 -43.01 -24.25
C ALA A 77 2.74 -42.57 -25.65
N LYS A 78 3.72 -43.28 -26.23
CA LYS A 78 4.21 -43.03 -27.61
C LYS A 78 3.14 -43.33 -28.64
N HIS A 79 2.44 -44.46 -28.51
CA HIS A 79 1.41 -44.88 -29.46
C HIS A 79 0.24 -43.89 -29.52
N PHE A 80 -0.26 -43.44 -28.36
CA PHE A 80 -1.38 -42.49 -28.30
C PHE A 80 -0.94 -41.01 -28.35
N GLY A 81 0.35 -40.72 -28.50
CA GLY A 81 0.87 -39.35 -28.57
C GLY A 81 0.67 -38.53 -27.29
N ILE A 82 0.64 -39.17 -26.13
CA ILE A 82 0.41 -38.52 -24.83
C ILE A 82 1.71 -38.50 -24.04
N ASN A 83 1.98 -37.40 -23.34
CA ASN A 83 3.14 -37.33 -22.46
C ASN A 83 3.07 -38.40 -21.35
N TYR A 84 4.13 -39.19 -21.17
CA TYR A 84 4.22 -40.26 -20.17
C TYR A 84 3.86 -39.79 -18.75
N GLY A 85 4.33 -38.60 -18.34
CA GLY A 85 3.99 -38.00 -17.05
C GLY A 85 2.51 -37.65 -16.91
N THR A 86 1.85 -37.35 -18.03
CA THR A 86 0.39 -37.11 -18.07
C THR A 86 -0.39 -38.42 -17.97
N LEU A 87 0.01 -39.45 -18.71
CA LEU A 87 -0.61 -40.78 -18.67
C LEU A 87 -0.52 -41.39 -17.25
N THR A 88 0.68 -41.40 -16.67
CA THR A 88 0.92 -41.91 -15.31
C THR A 88 0.17 -41.11 -14.25
N LYS A 89 0.07 -39.79 -14.38
CA LYS A 89 -0.74 -38.95 -13.49
C LYS A 89 -2.22 -39.28 -13.59
N ARG A 90 -2.77 -39.45 -14.80
CA ARG A 90 -4.17 -39.85 -15.02
C ARG A 90 -4.48 -41.19 -14.36
N LEU A 91 -3.64 -42.20 -14.55
CA LEU A 91 -3.80 -43.50 -13.90
C LEU A 91 -3.73 -43.40 -12.36
N ARG A 92 -2.81 -42.58 -11.82
CA ARG A 92 -2.72 -42.33 -10.36
C ARG A 92 -3.96 -41.64 -9.80
N GLU A 93 -4.61 -40.80 -10.59
CA GLU A 93 -5.89 -40.15 -10.26
C GLU A 93 -7.10 -41.09 -10.46
N GLY A 94 -6.86 -42.37 -10.73
CA GLY A 94 -7.90 -43.40 -10.86
C GLY A 94 -8.66 -43.39 -12.18
N TRP A 95 -8.09 -42.79 -13.24
CA TRP A 95 -8.71 -42.80 -14.56
C TRP A 95 -8.68 -44.23 -15.13
N THR A 96 -9.69 -44.61 -15.90
CA THR A 96 -9.66 -45.88 -16.63
C THR A 96 -8.56 -45.85 -17.69
N HIS A 97 -8.15 -47.02 -18.19
CA HIS A 97 -7.07 -47.12 -19.17
C HIS A 97 -7.40 -46.31 -20.43
N ASP A 98 -8.62 -46.45 -20.96
CA ASP A 98 -9.12 -45.72 -22.13
C ASP A 98 -9.27 -44.22 -21.88
N GLU A 99 -9.71 -43.81 -20.70
CA GLU A 99 -9.74 -42.38 -20.32
C GLU A 99 -8.32 -41.80 -20.22
N ALA A 100 -7.38 -42.56 -19.65
CA ALA A 100 -6.02 -42.13 -19.42
C ALA A 100 -5.26 -41.91 -20.73
N VAL A 101 -5.52 -42.75 -21.75
CA VAL A 101 -4.99 -42.60 -23.11
C VAL A 101 -5.85 -41.72 -24.03
N GLY A 102 -6.94 -41.14 -23.52
CA GLY A 102 -7.77 -40.20 -24.27
C GLY A 102 -8.66 -40.81 -25.35
N LEU A 103 -8.88 -42.14 -25.33
CA LEU A 103 -9.86 -42.83 -26.18
C LEU A 103 -11.31 -42.50 -25.76
N VAL A 104 -11.52 -42.29 -24.45
CA VAL A 104 -12.81 -41.88 -23.89
C VAL A 104 -12.66 -40.54 -23.17
N PRO A 105 -13.51 -39.54 -23.44
CA PRO A 105 -13.49 -38.29 -22.70
C PRO A 105 -13.97 -38.52 -21.27
N ARG A 106 -13.11 -38.20 -20.29
CA ARG A 106 -13.50 -38.26 -18.87
C ARG A 106 -14.61 -37.23 -18.58
N GLN A 107 -15.75 -37.70 -18.10
CA GLN A 107 -16.75 -36.82 -17.52
C GLN A 107 -16.27 -36.36 -16.14
N ARG A 108 -15.88 -35.09 -16.02
CA ARG A 108 -15.55 -34.53 -14.70
C ARG A 108 -16.84 -34.39 -13.90
N PRO A 109 -16.90 -34.82 -12.63
CA PRO A 109 -18.01 -34.43 -11.78
C PRO A 109 -18.07 -32.89 -11.76
N PRO A 110 -19.29 -32.29 -11.77
CA PRO A 110 -19.43 -30.85 -11.63
C PRO A 110 -18.68 -30.38 -10.39
N LYS A 111 -17.98 -29.25 -10.48
CA LYS A 111 -17.40 -28.64 -9.28
C LYS A 111 -18.55 -28.37 -8.32
N LEU A 112 -18.44 -28.81 -7.06
CA LEU A 112 -19.37 -28.41 -6.01
C LEU A 112 -19.30 -26.87 -5.89
N THR A 113 -20.30 -26.19 -6.44
CA THR A 113 -20.46 -24.74 -6.36
C THR A 113 -21.56 -24.43 -5.37
N GLN A 114 -21.37 -23.37 -4.58
CA GLN A 114 -22.40 -22.92 -3.65
C GLN A 114 -23.61 -22.43 -4.46
N SER A 115 -24.78 -23.03 -4.20
CA SER A 115 -26.04 -22.57 -4.77
C SER A 115 -26.48 -21.26 -4.12
N ILE A 116 -27.22 -20.46 -4.87
CA ILE A 116 -27.70 -19.14 -4.44
C ILE A 116 -29.22 -19.13 -4.61
N ILE A 117 -29.94 -18.72 -3.58
CA ILE A 117 -31.41 -18.64 -3.61
C ILE A 117 -31.80 -17.17 -3.64
N VAL A 118 -32.60 -16.76 -4.61
CA VAL A 118 -33.17 -15.40 -4.73
C VAL A 118 -34.62 -15.50 -5.13
N ASN A 119 -35.51 -14.86 -4.37
CA ASN A 119 -36.96 -14.87 -4.62
C ASN A 119 -37.54 -16.29 -4.81
N GLY A 120 -37.03 -17.28 -4.06
CA GLY A 120 -37.46 -18.67 -4.16
C GLY A 120 -36.88 -19.47 -5.34
N VAL A 121 -36.11 -18.84 -6.23
CA VAL A 121 -35.40 -19.52 -7.32
C VAL A 121 -34.00 -19.92 -6.86
N THR A 122 -33.65 -21.20 -7.01
CA THR A 122 -32.32 -21.72 -6.68
C THR A 122 -31.44 -21.77 -7.92
N TYR A 123 -30.34 -21.02 -7.89
CA TYR A 123 -29.31 -21.03 -8.92
C TYR A 123 -28.16 -21.94 -8.48
N PRO A 124 -27.65 -22.81 -9.36
CA PRO A 124 -26.62 -23.80 -9.00
C PRO A 124 -25.25 -23.18 -8.69
N ASN A 125 -24.98 -21.98 -9.20
CA ASN A 125 -23.75 -21.24 -8.99
C ASN A 125 -23.91 -19.75 -9.30
N VAL A 126 -22.87 -18.98 -8.97
CA VAL A 126 -22.84 -17.53 -9.22
C VAL A 126 -22.87 -17.18 -10.71
N GLU A 127 -22.40 -18.06 -11.59
CA GLU A 127 -22.42 -17.84 -13.03
C GLU A 127 -23.86 -17.90 -13.57
N ALA A 128 -24.58 -19.00 -13.30
CA ALA A 128 -25.98 -19.17 -13.67
C ALA A 128 -26.86 -18.10 -13.02
N PHE A 129 -26.55 -17.74 -11.77
CA PHE A 129 -27.20 -16.63 -11.09
C PHE A 129 -26.97 -15.30 -11.81
N ALA A 130 -25.72 -14.92 -12.10
CA ALA A 130 -25.43 -13.66 -12.79
C ALA A 130 -25.99 -13.61 -14.23
N ASP A 131 -25.95 -14.74 -14.94
CA ASP A 131 -26.47 -14.86 -16.31
C ASP A 131 -27.99 -14.67 -16.35
N ALA A 132 -28.73 -15.21 -15.36
CA ALA A 132 -30.18 -15.04 -15.26
C ALA A 132 -30.62 -13.57 -15.14
N PHE A 133 -29.75 -12.71 -14.60
CA PHE A 133 -29.97 -11.27 -14.48
C PHE A 133 -29.23 -10.45 -15.56
N GLY A 134 -28.55 -11.10 -16.52
CA GLY A 134 -27.78 -10.42 -17.56
C GLY A 134 -26.61 -9.59 -17.04
N LEU A 135 -26.06 -9.94 -15.88
CA LEU A 135 -25.01 -9.17 -15.20
C LEU A 135 -23.64 -9.79 -15.36
N ASN A 136 -22.60 -8.95 -15.24
CA ASN A 136 -21.23 -9.43 -15.27
C ASN A 136 -20.93 -10.36 -14.08
N ARG A 137 -20.62 -11.63 -14.38
CA ARG A 137 -20.33 -12.69 -13.40
C ARG A 137 -19.26 -12.29 -12.37
N ILE A 138 -18.23 -11.54 -12.79
CA ILE A 138 -17.18 -11.07 -11.88
C ILE A 138 -17.73 -10.02 -10.90
N ARG A 139 -18.56 -9.09 -11.38
CA ARG A 139 -19.18 -8.06 -10.53
C ARG A 139 -20.07 -8.71 -9.46
N VAL A 140 -20.95 -9.63 -9.85
CA VAL A 140 -21.86 -10.32 -8.91
C VAL A 140 -21.06 -11.12 -7.88
N ARG A 141 -20.05 -11.89 -8.32
CA ARG A 141 -19.15 -12.63 -7.41
C ARG A 141 -18.46 -11.70 -6.40
N GLN A 142 -17.95 -10.56 -6.85
CA GLN A 142 -17.30 -9.61 -5.95
C GLN A 142 -18.27 -8.96 -4.96
N ARG A 143 -19.52 -8.69 -5.36
CA ARG A 143 -20.56 -8.18 -4.46
C ARG A 143 -20.87 -9.21 -3.36
N LEU A 144 -21.11 -10.47 -3.73
CA LEU A 144 -21.34 -11.56 -2.78
C LEU A 144 -20.15 -11.78 -1.84
N ALA A 145 -18.92 -11.82 -2.37
CA ALA A 145 -17.70 -11.96 -1.56
C ALA A 145 -17.47 -10.80 -0.58
N ARG A 146 -18.03 -9.61 -0.87
CA ARG A 146 -18.01 -8.47 0.05
C ARG A 146 -19.09 -8.55 1.12
N GLY A 147 -19.98 -9.56 1.08
CA GLY A 147 -21.13 -9.71 1.99
C GLY A 147 -22.36 -8.93 1.53
N TRP A 148 -22.58 -8.78 0.23
CA TRP A 148 -23.88 -8.32 -0.29
C TRP A 148 -24.86 -9.48 -0.27
N THR A 149 -26.15 -9.20 -0.01
CA THR A 149 -27.17 -10.22 -0.23
C THR A 149 -27.29 -10.55 -1.70
N ALA A 150 -27.93 -11.67 -2.01
CA ALA A 150 -28.10 -12.09 -3.38
C ALA A 150 -28.95 -11.07 -4.17
N GLU A 151 -30.03 -10.55 -3.58
CA GLU A 151 -30.88 -9.48 -4.14
C GLU A 151 -30.08 -8.20 -4.41
N GLN A 152 -29.27 -7.75 -3.45
CA GLN A 152 -28.41 -6.58 -3.62
C GLN A 152 -27.38 -6.81 -4.74
N SER A 153 -26.86 -8.04 -4.84
CA SER A 153 -25.80 -8.35 -5.79
C SER A 153 -26.23 -8.24 -7.25
N VAL A 154 -27.55 -8.37 -7.49
CA VAL A 154 -28.19 -8.25 -8.81
C VAL A 154 -29.09 -7.01 -8.95
N ASP A 155 -28.88 -6.01 -8.09
CA ASP A 155 -29.56 -4.71 -8.15
C ASP A 155 -31.09 -4.78 -7.96
N LEU A 156 -31.62 -5.87 -7.37
CA LEU A 156 -33.03 -5.99 -6.94
C LEU A 156 -33.32 -5.28 -5.62
N ALA A 157 -32.30 -5.06 -4.81
CA ALA A 157 -32.34 -4.30 -3.57
C ALA A 157 -31.29 -3.18 -3.62
N PRO A 158 -31.50 -2.04 -2.92
CA PRO A 158 -30.54 -0.95 -2.91
C PRO A 158 -29.18 -1.43 -2.38
N ALA A 159 -28.11 -0.87 -2.94
CA ALA A 159 -26.76 -1.18 -2.52
C ALA A 159 -26.60 -0.94 -1.00
N PRO A 160 -25.93 -1.85 -0.28
CA PRO A 160 -25.69 -1.66 1.14
C PRO A 160 -24.85 -0.39 1.39
N PRO A 161 -24.95 0.23 2.57
CA PRO A 161 -24.13 1.37 2.94
C PRO A 161 -22.65 1.06 2.77
N ARG A 162 -21.90 2.04 2.23
CA ARG A 162 -20.49 1.88 1.88
C ARG A 162 -19.63 1.45 3.08
N TYR A 163 -19.81 2.13 4.20
CA TYR A 163 -19.14 1.82 5.46
C TYR A 163 -20.12 1.10 6.37
N ARG A 164 -19.84 -0.18 6.57
CA ARG A 164 -20.66 -1.06 7.39
C ARG A 164 -19.88 -1.74 8.48
N ASP A 165 -20.55 -2.05 9.57
CA ASP A 165 -20.03 -2.94 10.58
C ASP A 165 -20.00 -4.40 10.05
N PRO A 166 -19.38 -5.35 10.78
CA PRO A 166 -19.38 -6.75 10.37
C PRO A 166 -20.78 -7.34 10.18
N ASP A 167 -21.79 -6.78 10.83
CA ASP A 167 -23.20 -7.19 10.76
C ASP A 167 -23.95 -6.56 9.57
N GLY A 168 -23.27 -5.72 8.78
CA GLY A 168 -23.79 -5.12 7.57
C GLY A 168 -24.59 -3.84 7.77
N LYS A 169 -24.75 -3.35 9.00
CA LYS A 169 -25.40 -2.07 9.30
C LYS A 169 -24.47 -0.92 9.00
N GLU A 170 -25.05 0.22 8.65
CA GLU A 170 -24.28 1.45 8.44
C GLU A 170 -23.51 1.83 9.70
N ARG A 171 -22.20 2.08 9.57
CA ARG A 171 -21.44 2.62 10.69
C ARG A 171 -21.96 4.03 11.00
N SER A 172 -22.36 4.26 12.24
CA SER A 172 -22.58 5.62 12.73
C SER A 172 -21.25 6.36 12.69
N HIS A 173 -21.18 7.41 11.87
CA HIS A 173 -20.04 8.31 11.78
C HIS A 173 -20.42 9.66 12.39
N VAL A 174 -19.51 10.22 13.17
CA VAL A 174 -19.74 11.44 13.98
C VAL A 174 -20.04 12.68 13.11
N TRP A 175 -19.81 12.60 11.81
CA TRP A 175 -20.09 13.67 10.84
C TRP A 175 -21.49 13.63 10.22
N LYS A 176 -22.39 12.74 10.69
CA LYS A 176 -23.78 12.69 10.18
C LYS A 176 -24.65 13.84 10.69
N GLN A 177 -24.41 14.26 11.93
CA GLN A 177 -24.94 15.50 12.48
C GLN A 177 -23.77 16.47 12.47
N VAL A 178 -23.96 17.67 11.93
CA VAL A 178 -22.91 18.66 11.88
C VAL A 178 -23.45 20.01 12.30
N ASP A 179 -22.65 20.72 13.09
CA ASP A 179 -22.97 22.08 13.49
C ASP A 179 -22.26 23.04 12.54
N LEU A 180 -23.02 23.94 11.93
CA LEU A 180 -22.49 25.00 11.08
C LEU A 180 -22.30 26.26 11.93
N VAL A 181 -21.05 26.67 12.13
CA VAL A 181 -20.71 27.91 12.83
C VAL A 181 -19.70 28.66 11.95
N ASP A 182 -20.00 29.91 11.59
CA ASP A 182 -19.16 30.77 10.74
C ASP A 182 -18.68 30.10 9.43
N ASN A 183 -19.59 29.46 8.69
CA ASN A 183 -19.29 28.69 7.47
C ASN A 183 -18.26 27.55 7.66
N ARG A 184 -18.06 27.09 8.90
CA ARG A 184 -17.23 25.93 9.24
C ARG A 184 -18.11 24.82 9.80
N ILE A 185 -17.84 23.61 9.33
CA ILE A 185 -18.54 22.42 9.81
C ILE A 185 -17.77 21.85 10.99
N TYR A 186 -18.50 21.65 12.09
CA TYR A 186 -18.05 20.93 13.26
C TYR A 186 -18.81 19.60 13.39
N PRO A 187 -18.18 18.56 13.96
CA PRO A 187 -18.87 17.30 14.19
C PRO A 187 -19.98 17.52 15.22
N GLY A 188 -21.23 17.34 14.81
CA GLY A 188 -22.41 17.38 15.65
C GLY A 188 -22.43 16.10 16.48
N ALA A 189 -21.89 16.21 17.68
CA ALA A 189 -21.77 15.12 18.60
C ALA A 189 -22.47 15.53 19.89
N THR A 190 -23.04 14.58 20.63
CA THR A 190 -23.71 14.89 21.90
C THR A 190 -22.71 15.51 22.88
N ALA A 191 -23.15 16.41 23.77
CA ALA A 191 -22.25 17.10 24.70
C ALA A 191 -21.31 16.12 25.46
N GLU A 192 -21.84 14.96 25.86
CA GLU A 192 -21.10 13.88 26.55
C GLU A 192 -19.97 13.23 25.72
N SER A 193 -19.98 13.43 24.40
CA SER A 193 -19.01 12.84 23.49
C SER A 193 -17.72 13.65 23.39
N PHE A 194 -17.77 14.96 23.64
CA PHE A 194 -16.61 15.87 23.58
C PHE A 194 -15.64 15.56 24.72
N LYS A 195 -14.39 15.24 24.39
CA LYS A 195 -13.38 14.83 25.36
C LYS A 195 -12.08 15.59 25.12
N LEU A 196 -11.62 16.28 26.16
CA LEU A 196 -10.29 16.84 26.27
C LEU A 196 -9.42 15.84 27.04
N TYR A 197 -8.28 15.44 26.48
CA TYR A 197 -7.41 14.42 27.06
C TYR A 197 -5.95 14.84 27.11
N VAL A 198 -5.19 14.16 27.96
CA VAL A 198 -3.73 14.22 28.02
C VAL A 198 -3.14 12.87 27.65
N ILE A 199 -2.10 12.88 26.80
CA ILE A 199 -1.20 11.75 26.63
C ILE A 199 0.08 12.05 27.39
N ARG A 200 0.45 11.18 28.33
CA ARG A 200 1.66 11.32 29.15
C ARG A 200 2.70 10.29 28.70
N ASN A 201 3.95 10.72 28.59
CA ASN A 201 5.08 9.80 28.51
C ASN A 201 5.48 9.38 29.93
N ASN A 202 5.37 8.09 30.22
CA ASN A 202 5.60 7.54 31.56
C ASN A 202 7.08 7.54 31.99
N LEU A 203 8.01 7.74 31.05
CA LEU A 203 9.45 7.78 31.34
C LEU A 203 9.97 9.17 31.69
N ASN A 204 9.39 10.24 31.12
CA ASN A 204 9.91 11.60 31.29
C ASN A 204 8.85 12.63 31.72
N GLY A 205 7.61 12.20 31.94
CA GLY A 205 6.52 13.04 32.42
C GLY A 205 5.98 14.06 31.41
N LYS A 206 6.60 14.22 30.23
CA LYS A 206 6.15 15.18 29.21
C LYS A 206 4.77 14.81 28.69
N GLN A 207 4.00 15.84 28.35
CA GLN A 207 2.57 15.72 28.04
C GLN A 207 2.23 16.20 26.64
N TYR A 208 1.15 15.66 26.09
CA TYR A 208 0.46 16.11 24.90
C TYR A 208 -1.00 16.31 25.24
N ILE A 209 -1.55 17.48 24.92
CA ILE A 209 -2.97 17.78 25.08
C ILE A 209 -3.65 17.64 23.72
N GLY A 210 -4.83 17.03 23.69
CA GLY A 210 -5.63 16.92 22.49
C GLY A 210 -7.10 16.75 22.77
N ILE A 211 -7.91 16.98 21.75
CA ILE A 211 -9.37 16.79 21.79
C ILE A 211 -9.82 15.61 20.91
N THR A 212 -10.95 15.00 21.26
CA THR A 212 -11.59 13.91 20.50
C THR A 212 -13.08 13.83 20.80
N VAL A 213 -13.84 13.32 19.83
CA VAL A 213 -15.25 12.91 19.98
C VAL A 213 -15.40 11.38 20.08
N SER A 214 -14.34 10.64 19.68
CA SER A 214 -14.27 9.18 19.78
C SER A 214 -13.76 8.72 21.16
N PRO A 215 -14.00 7.46 21.57
CA PRO A 215 -13.45 6.92 22.81
C PRO A 215 -11.92 7.03 22.89
N LEU A 216 -11.39 7.29 24.10
CA LEU A 216 -9.96 7.54 24.31
C LEU A 216 -9.06 6.37 23.87
N ALA A 217 -9.51 5.13 24.09
CA ALA A 217 -8.78 3.94 23.66
C ALA A 217 -8.59 3.90 22.14
N GLU A 218 -9.62 4.26 21.37
CA GLU A 218 -9.54 4.33 19.91
C GLU A 218 -8.64 5.48 19.46
N ARG A 219 -8.73 6.62 20.14
CA ARG A 219 -7.89 7.79 19.84
C ARG A 219 -6.41 7.47 20.05
N LEU A 220 -6.06 6.82 21.18
CA LEU A 220 -4.71 6.37 21.46
C LEU A 220 -4.24 5.35 20.42
N ARG A 221 -5.08 4.36 20.06
CA ARG A 221 -4.78 3.41 18.97
C ARG A 221 -4.45 4.14 17.66
N GLY A 222 -5.18 5.21 17.34
CA GLY A 222 -4.90 6.10 16.21
C GLY A 222 -3.52 6.77 16.29
N HIS A 223 -3.16 7.35 17.44
CA HIS A 223 -1.81 7.92 17.64
C HIS A 223 -0.70 6.86 17.49
N ARG A 224 -0.90 5.67 18.07
CA ARG A 224 0.05 4.55 17.96
C ARG A 224 0.23 4.10 16.50
N ALA A 225 -0.85 4.02 15.72
CA ALA A 225 -0.79 3.72 14.30
C ALA A 225 -0.07 4.83 13.50
N GLY A 226 -0.38 6.10 13.79
CA GLY A 226 0.27 7.24 13.16
C GLY A 226 1.80 7.26 13.37
N ALA A 227 2.24 6.92 14.60
CA ALA A 227 3.66 6.79 14.90
C ALA A 227 4.35 5.67 14.09
N ARG A 228 3.72 4.50 13.96
CA ARG A 228 4.23 3.36 13.17
C ARG A 228 4.29 3.66 11.67
N ASN A 229 3.32 4.40 11.16
CA ASN A 229 3.24 4.77 9.75
C ASN A 229 4.17 5.94 9.36
N GLY A 230 5.03 6.39 10.27
CA GLY A 230 6.06 7.38 9.98
C GLY A 230 5.56 8.83 9.89
N LEU A 231 4.35 9.14 10.38
CA LEU A 231 3.89 10.53 10.41
C LEU A 231 4.84 11.39 11.27
N SER A 232 5.12 12.61 10.79
CA SER A 232 6.01 13.56 11.44
C SER A 232 5.26 14.40 12.47
N SER A 233 5.61 14.24 13.74
CA SER A 233 5.21 15.13 14.85
C SER A 233 6.14 14.91 16.05
N LYS A 234 6.19 15.87 16.99
CA LYS A 234 6.95 15.71 18.25
C LYS A 234 6.50 14.47 19.03
N LEU A 235 5.17 14.28 19.15
CA LEU A 235 4.58 13.13 19.85
C LEU A 235 4.95 11.80 19.19
N TYR A 236 4.82 11.69 17.86
CA TYR A 236 5.11 10.45 17.14
C TYR A 236 6.59 10.11 17.14
N SER A 237 7.46 11.12 17.04
CA SER A 237 8.90 10.93 17.17
C SER A 237 9.27 10.47 18.58
N ALA A 238 8.63 11.01 19.62
CA ALA A 238 8.80 10.55 20.98
C ALA A 238 8.29 9.12 21.19
N MET A 239 7.13 8.76 20.64
CA MET A 239 6.60 7.39 20.69
C MET A 239 7.54 6.38 20.03
N ARG A 240 8.19 6.75 18.91
CA ARG A 240 9.20 5.90 18.26
C ARG A 240 10.49 5.81 19.07
N LYS A 241 10.92 6.91 19.71
CA LYS A 241 12.15 6.98 20.50
C LYS A 241 12.05 6.25 21.84
N TYR A 242 10.94 6.44 22.55
CA TYR A 242 10.77 5.99 23.94
C TYR A 242 9.92 4.73 24.06
N GLY A 243 9.41 4.17 22.97
CA GLY A 243 8.50 3.03 22.99
C GLY A 243 7.04 3.46 23.06
N ILE A 244 6.19 2.84 22.25
CA ILE A 244 4.77 3.22 22.05
C ILE A 244 3.91 2.83 23.27
N GLU A 245 4.34 1.79 23.96
CA GLU A 245 3.80 1.25 25.21
C GLU A 245 4.00 2.19 26.40
N ASN A 246 5.02 3.06 26.36
CA ASN A 246 5.35 4.00 27.44
C ASN A 246 4.51 5.29 27.43
N PHE A 247 3.38 5.27 26.72
CA PHE A 247 2.45 6.39 26.64
C PHE A 247 1.05 5.96 27.09
N SER A 248 0.52 6.66 28.10
CA SER A 248 -0.86 6.54 28.58
C SER A 248 -1.73 7.70 28.07
N ILE A 249 -3.04 7.48 28.00
CA ILE A 249 -4.05 8.51 27.69
C ILE A 249 -5.02 8.62 28.86
N GLU A 250 -5.32 9.84 29.28
CA GLU A 250 -6.21 10.13 30.41
C GLU A 250 -7.19 11.25 30.05
N LEU A 251 -8.43 11.15 30.51
CA LEU A 251 -9.44 12.20 30.34
C LEU A 251 -9.10 13.38 31.26
N ILE A 252 -9.14 14.60 30.72
CA ILE A 252 -9.06 15.83 31.50
C ILE A 252 -10.48 16.32 31.81
N ARG A 253 -11.29 16.53 30.76
CA ARG A 253 -12.65 17.09 30.83
C ARG A 253 -13.53 16.59 29.70
N ASN A 254 -14.85 16.64 29.90
CA ASN A 254 -15.87 16.25 28.92
C ASN A 254 -17.17 17.08 29.05
N ASP A 255 -17.07 18.30 29.57
CA ASP A 255 -18.20 19.18 29.90
C ASP A 255 -18.51 20.21 28.81
N ALA A 256 -17.72 20.25 27.74
CA ALA A 256 -17.97 21.12 26.59
C ALA A 256 -19.33 20.83 25.96
N GLN A 257 -20.10 21.88 25.69
CA GLN A 257 -21.41 21.79 25.02
C GLN A 257 -21.29 21.90 23.50
N SER A 258 -20.16 22.42 23.02
CA SER A 258 -19.88 22.55 21.59
C SER A 258 -18.42 22.22 21.28
N PHE A 259 -18.14 21.91 20.02
CA PHE A 259 -16.76 21.71 19.56
C PHE A 259 -15.92 23.00 19.64
N VAL A 260 -16.55 24.18 19.52
CA VAL A 260 -15.87 25.48 19.67
C VAL A 260 -15.37 25.64 21.10
N GLU A 261 -16.25 25.41 22.08
CA GLU A 261 -15.89 25.43 23.50
C GLU A 261 -14.78 24.41 23.81
N LEU A 262 -14.87 23.19 23.25
CA LEU A 262 -13.84 22.16 23.42
C LEU A 262 -12.46 22.61 22.90
N GLN A 263 -12.41 23.38 21.82
CA GLN A 263 -11.16 23.95 21.29
C GLN A 263 -10.61 25.06 22.20
N GLU A 264 -11.46 25.91 22.76
CA GLU A 264 -11.04 26.93 23.73
C GLU A 264 -10.45 26.28 24.99
N GLN A 265 -11.09 25.22 25.49
CA GLN A 265 -10.59 24.43 26.60
C GLN A 265 -9.22 23.78 26.27
N GLU A 266 -9.03 23.28 25.04
CA GLU A 266 -7.74 22.73 24.58
C GLU A 266 -6.62 23.79 24.62
N ILE A 267 -6.89 24.97 24.06
CA ILE A 267 -5.93 26.09 24.03
C ILE A 267 -5.53 26.48 25.45
N ALA A 268 -6.52 26.59 26.36
CA ALA A 268 -6.28 26.92 27.75
C ALA A 268 -5.40 25.87 28.44
N GLU A 269 -5.67 24.57 28.26
CA GLU A 269 -4.86 23.49 28.85
C GLU A 269 -3.44 23.42 28.27
N ILE A 270 -3.27 23.60 26.96
CA ILE A 270 -1.93 23.66 26.33
C ILE A 270 -1.11 24.80 26.92
N ARG A 271 -1.73 25.97 27.11
CA ARG A 271 -1.09 27.14 27.69
C ARG A 271 -0.72 26.91 29.15
N THR A 272 -1.67 26.44 29.98
CA THR A 272 -1.47 26.19 31.41
C THR A 272 -0.37 25.17 31.66
N ARG A 273 -0.33 24.08 30.88
CA ARG A 273 0.66 23.00 31.03
C ARG A 273 1.95 23.23 30.25
N ASN A 274 2.04 24.32 29.49
CA ASN A 274 3.18 24.68 28.64
C ASN A 274 3.68 23.52 27.73
N THR A 275 2.75 22.75 27.15
CA THR A 275 3.10 21.51 26.42
C THR A 275 3.69 21.74 25.03
N ILE A 276 3.79 23.00 24.58
CA ILE A 276 4.51 23.35 23.35
C ILE A 276 6.02 23.31 23.58
N ARG A 277 6.49 23.93 24.67
CA ARG A 277 7.91 23.99 25.05
C ARG A 277 8.31 22.77 25.87
N ASN A 278 7.51 22.43 26.88
CA ASN A 278 7.78 21.35 27.84
C ASN A 278 6.92 20.11 27.60
N GLY A 279 6.51 19.87 26.35
CA GLY A 279 5.69 18.72 25.98
C GLY A 279 5.82 18.34 24.51
N TYR A 280 4.76 17.75 23.97
CA TYR A 280 4.71 17.25 22.60
C TYR A 280 3.73 17.99 21.69
N ASN A 281 3.04 19.03 22.19
CA ASN A 281 2.25 19.90 21.32
C ASN A 281 3.18 20.69 20.39
N THR A 282 2.75 20.88 19.15
CA THR A 282 3.51 21.65 18.15
C THR A 282 2.84 22.99 17.86
N THR A 283 1.52 23.05 17.98
CA THR A 283 0.71 24.25 17.83
C THR A 283 0.02 24.60 19.15
N PRO A 284 -0.49 25.84 19.29
CA PRO A 284 -1.25 26.29 20.46
C PRO A 284 -2.61 25.61 20.70
N GLY A 285 -3.06 24.73 19.79
CA GLY A 285 -4.42 24.18 19.79
C GLY A 285 -5.37 24.93 18.87
N GLY A 286 -6.66 24.57 18.87
CA GLY A 286 -7.71 25.27 18.13
C GLY A 286 -7.72 25.03 16.61
N SER A 287 -6.95 24.05 16.15
CA SER A 287 -6.99 23.57 14.78
C SER A 287 -7.21 22.07 14.82
N ILE A 288 -8.32 21.58 14.23
CA ILE A 288 -8.40 20.17 13.84
C ILE A 288 -7.12 19.85 13.05
N GLY A 289 -6.52 18.70 13.37
CA GLY A 289 -5.18 18.29 12.98
C GLY A 289 -4.77 18.67 11.56
N SER A 290 -3.46 18.71 11.33
CA SER A 290 -2.75 19.17 10.13
C SER A 290 -3.16 18.56 8.77
N SER A 291 -4.32 17.93 8.64
CA SER A 291 -4.99 17.75 7.36
C SER A 291 -5.39 19.12 6.80
N GLU A 292 -4.98 19.40 5.57
CA GLU A 292 -5.45 20.55 4.81
C GLU A 292 -6.98 20.60 4.84
N ARG A 293 -7.51 21.71 5.37
CA ARG A 293 -8.95 22.03 5.28
C ARG A 293 -9.31 22.16 3.82
N VAL A 294 -10.54 21.82 3.48
CA VAL A 294 -11.05 21.99 2.12
C VAL A 294 -12.34 22.79 2.19
N THR A 295 -12.43 23.82 1.38
CA THR A 295 -13.69 24.55 1.18
C THR A 295 -14.37 23.96 -0.04
N VAL A 296 -15.65 23.60 0.10
CA VAL A 296 -16.49 23.12 -0.99
C VAL A 296 -17.79 23.89 -0.92
N ALA A 297 -18.19 24.55 -2.01
CA ALA A 297 -19.43 25.33 -2.09
C ALA A 297 -19.58 26.36 -0.96
N GLY A 298 -18.49 27.06 -0.63
CA GLY A 298 -18.46 28.09 0.42
C GLY A 298 -18.39 27.57 1.87
N VAL A 299 -18.47 26.24 2.07
CA VAL A 299 -18.43 25.62 3.38
C VAL A 299 -17.06 24.97 3.62
N THR A 300 -16.45 25.26 4.78
CA THR A 300 -15.09 24.80 5.09
C THR A 300 -15.10 23.54 5.96
N TYR A 301 -14.64 22.44 5.37
CA TYR A 301 -14.53 21.13 5.99
C TYR A 301 -13.16 20.94 6.66
N PRO A 302 -13.11 20.15 7.74
CA PRO A 302 -11.87 19.90 8.48
C PRO A 302 -10.84 19.07 7.71
N SER A 303 -11.28 18.29 6.73
CA SER A 303 -10.41 17.51 5.85
C SER A 303 -11.11 17.19 4.54
N ARG A 304 -10.34 16.80 3.52
CA ARG A 304 -10.86 16.24 2.27
C ARG A 304 -11.75 15.02 2.48
N GLY A 305 -11.46 14.19 3.49
CA GLY A 305 -12.29 13.03 3.84
C GLY A 305 -13.66 13.44 4.38
N ALA A 306 -13.71 14.43 5.27
CA ALA A 306 -14.96 14.94 5.81
C ALA A 306 -15.84 15.59 4.72
N ALA A 307 -15.23 16.32 3.79
CA ALA A 307 -15.94 16.83 2.62
C ALA A 307 -16.49 15.70 1.73
N ALA A 308 -15.65 14.71 1.41
CA ALA A 308 -16.07 13.58 0.59
C ALA A 308 -17.26 12.83 1.22
N GLU A 309 -17.23 12.55 2.53
CA GLU A 309 -18.33 11.91 3.25
C GLU A 309 -19.63 12.74 3.19
N HIS A 310 -19.55 14.05 3.41
CA HIS A 310 -20.71 14.94 3.34
C HIS A 310 -21.40 14.93 1.98
N PHE A 311 -20.64 14.91 0.88
CA PHE A 311 -21.17 14.83 -0.48
C PHE A 311 -21.40 13.40 -0.98
N GLY A 312 -21.22 12.38 -0.13
CA GLY A 312 -21.40 10.97 -0.51
C GLY A 312 -20.38 10.43 -1.52
N VAL A 313 -19.25 11.12 -1.71
CA VAL A 313 -18.16 10.71 -2.61
C VAL A 313 -17.17 9.81 -1.87
N ASP A 314 -16.59 8.82 -2.55
CA ASP A 314 -15.50 8.02 -1.96
C ASP A 314 -14.32 8.92 -1.57
N VAL A 315 -13.81 8.78 -0.35
CA VAL A 315 -12.64 9.52 0.11
C VAL A 315 -11.42 9.30 -0.79
N SER A 316 -11.20 8.07 -1.29
CA SER A 316 -10.06 7.78 -2.17
C SER A 316 -10.25 8.41 -3.56
N VAL A 317 -11.46 8.38 -4.12
CA VAL A 317 -11.80 9.04 -5.38
C VAL A 317 -11.72 10.56 -5.24
N PHE A 318 -12.29 11.14 -4.18
CA PHE A 318 -12.22 12.57 -3.90
C PHE A 318 -10.76 13.03 -3.76
N ASN A 319 -9.94 12.28 -3.00
CA ASN A 319 -8.51 12.54 -2.88
C ASN A 319 -7.77 12.37 -4.22
N LEU A 320 -8.10 11.35 -5.00
CA LEU A 320 -7.52 11.13 -6.33
C LEU A 320 -7.84 12.31 -7.26
N ARG A 321 -9.11 12.74 -7.27
CA ARG A 321 -9.63 13.85 -8.07
C ARG A 321 -8.86 15.14 -7.77
N ILE A 322 -8.73 15.50 -6.50
CA ILE A 322 -7.99 16.72 -6.12
C ILE A 322 -6.48 16.53 -6.30
N ALA A 323 -5.88 15.54 -5.64
CA ALA A 323 -4.42 15.47 -5.50
C ALA A 323 -3.68 15.04 -6.77
N ARG A 324 -4.25 14.11 -7.56
CA ARG A 324 -3.60 13.61 -8.78
C ARG A 324 -4.21 14.17 -10.05
N LEU A 325 -5.53 14.35 -10.08
CA LEU A 325 -6.22 14.80 -11.29
C LEU A 325 -6.42 16.32 -11.34
N GLY A 326 -6.12 17.04 -10.24
CA GLY A 326 -6.20 18.51 -10.16
C GLY A 326 -7.61 19.06 -10.26
N TRP A 327 -8.63 18.30 -9.84
CA TRP A 327 -10.02 18.76 -9.83
C TRP A 327 -10.23 19.80 -8.73
N THR A 328 -11.15 20.73 -8.96
CA THR A 328 -11.60 21.64 -7.88
C THR A 328 -12.35 20.84 -6.81
N PRO A 329 -12.43 21.33 -5.57
CA PRO A 329 -13.21 20.69 -4.53
C PRO A 329 -14.70 20.48 -4.91
N GLU A 330 -15.30 21.42 -5.65
CA GLU A 330 -16.68 21.37 -6.14
C GLU A 330 -16.88 20.26 -7.19
N GLN A 331 -15.93 20.11 -8.11
CA GLN A 331 -15.91 19.01 -9.07
C GLN A 331 -15.65 17.68 -8.38
N ALA A 332 -14.75 17.66 -7.39
CA ALA A 332 -14.43 16.47 -6.63
C ALA A 332 -15.65 15.96 -5.85
N ALA A 333 -16.46 16.89 -5.34
CA ALA A 333 -17.73 16.69 -4.66
C ALA A 333 -18.91 16.36 -5.59
N GLU A 334 -18.69 16.31 -6.92
CA GLU A 334 -19.74 16.06 -7.92
C GLU A 334 -20.85 17.13 -7.97
N ILE A 335 -20.61 18.31 -7.38
CA ILE A 335 -21.51 19.47 -7.48
C ILE A 335 -21.46 20.04 -8.90
N GLU A 336 -20.23 20.16 -9.43
CA GLU A 336 -19.99 20.62 -10.79
C GLU A 336 -19.66 19.45 -11.72
N THR A 337 -20.43 19.34 -12.81
CA THR A 337 -20.14 18.34 -13.83
C THR A 337 -18.98 18.80 -14.70
N ARG A 338 -17.96 17.94 -14.83
CA ARG A 338 -16.87 18.16 -15.79
C ARG A 338 -17.29 17.61 -17.17
N PRO A 339 -17.02 18.32 -18.28
CA PRO A 339 -17.13 17.73 -19.60
C PRO A 339 -16.21 16.50 -19.71
N LYS A 340 -16.73 15.37 -20.17
CA LYS A 340 -16.03 14.05 -20.26
C LYS A 340 -14.64 14.11 -20.91
N HIS A 341 -14.32 15.16 -21.68
CA HIS A 341 -13.08 15.31 -22.42
C HIS A 341 -12.46 16.72 -22.35
N ALA A 342 -12.55 17.42 -21.22
CA ALA A 342 -11.78 18.66 -21.06
C ALA A 342 -10.28 18.33 -20.96
N ARG A 343 -9.57 18.30 -22.10
CA ARG A 343 -8.10 18.18 -22.15
C ARG A 343 -7.50 19.39 -21.42
N ARG A 344 -6.51 19.15 -20.54
CA ARG A 344 -5.82 20.23 -19.83
C ARG A 344 -5.12 21.10 -20.88
N ARG A 345 -5.65 22.31 -21.08
CA ARG A 345 -5.03 23.28 -21.98
C ARG A 345 -3.75 23.80 -21.31
N ILE A 346 -2.77 24.11 -22.14
CA ILE A 346 -1.47 24.61 -21.70
C ILE A 346 -1.44 26.10 -22.03
N SER A 347 -1.57 26.91 -20.99
CA SER A 347 -1.42 28.36 -21.08
C SER A 347 0.04 28.72 -20.91
N VAL A 348 0.54 29.54 -21.83
CA VAL A 348 1.94 29.99 -21.86
C VAL A 348 1.94 31.44 -22.35
N GLY A 349 2.21 32.39 -21.45
CA GLY A 349 1.94 33.80 -21.71
C GLY A 349 0.47 34.02 -22.09
N ASP A 350 0.23 34.71 -23.22
CA ASP A 350 -1.12 35.00 -23.74
C ASP A 350 -1.70 33.88 -24.62
N HIS A 351 -0.94 32.81 -24.87
CA HIS A 351 -1.35 31.73 -25.76
C HIS A 351 -1.86 30.51 -24.99
N THR A 352 -2.93 29.89 -25.50
CA THR A 352 -3.52 28.69 -24.89
C THR A 352 -3.61 27.53 -25.89
N PHE A 353 -2.75 26.53 -25.69
CA PHE A 353 -2.64 25.36 -26.57
C PHE A 353 -3.46 24.16 -26.06
N PRO A 354 -4.00 23.31 -26.96
CA PRO A 354 -4.76 22.13 -26.56
C PRO A 354 -3.87 20.99 -26.02
N THR A 355 -2.59 20.94 -26.39
CA THR A 355 -1.63 19.89 -25.97
C THR A 355 -0.20 20.44 -25.92
N LEU A 356 0.71 19.75 -25.22
CA LEU A 356 2.13 20.10 -25.17
C LEU A 356 2.80 19.95 -26.54
N LYS A 357 2.31 19.01 -27.36
CA LYS A 357 2.77 18.85 -28.74
C LYS A 357 2.43 20.06 -29.59
N ALA A 358 1.18 20.53 -29.54
CA ALA A 358 0.76 21.73 -30.27
C ALA A 358 1.52 22.98 -29.80
N ALA A 359 1.79 23.10 -28.49
CA ALA A 359 2.64 24.16 -27.96
C ALA A 359 4.07 24.03 -28.50
N SER A 360 4.67 22.84 -28.42
CA SER A 360 6.04 22.59 -28.91
C SER A 360 6.17 22.93 -30.39
N GLU A 361 5.21 22.51 -31.22
CA GLU A 361 5.16 22.83 -32.66
C GLU A 361 5.04 24.34 -32.91
N ALA A 362 4.17 25.04 -32.16
CA ALA A 362 4.00 26.48 -32.29
C ALA A 362 5.26 27.27 -31.93
N PHE A 363 6.05 26.80 -30.96
CA PHE A 363 7.33 27.40 -30.58
C PHE A 363 8.53 26.81 -31.34
N GLY A 364 8.31 25.97 -32.37
CA GLY A 364 9.38 25.38 -33.18
C GLY A 364 10.31 24.43 -32.42
N LEU A 365 9.84 23.83 -31.32
CA LEU A 365 10.60 22.93 -30.47
C LEU A 365 10.19 21.47 -30.70
N ASP A 366 11.17 20.58 -30.61
CA ASP A 366 10.90 19.14 -30.62
C ASP A 366 10.10 18.73 -29.36
N TYR A 367 8.94 18.12 -29.58
CA TYR A 367 8.05 17.65 -28.53
C TYR A 367 8.76 16.75 -27.51
N LYS A 368 9.66 15.85 -27.94
CA LYS A 368 10.34 14.94 -27.00
C LYS A 368 11.24 15.71 -26.04
N THR A 369 11.88 16.77 -26.52
CA THR A 369 12.71 17.66 -25.72
C THR A 369 11.89 18.43 -24.69
N VAL A 370 10.80 19.07 -25.12
CA VAL A 370 9.89 19.81 -24.22
C VAL A 370 9.24 18.87 -23.22
N HIS A 371 8.76 17.71 -23.66
CA HIS A 371 8.19 16.68 -22.79
C HIS A 371 9.20 16.22 -21.72
N ARG A 372 10.46 16.00 -22.08
CA ARG A 372 11.51 15.62 -21.11
C ARG A 372 11.78 16.73 -20.10
N ARG A 373 11.81 18.00 -20.53
CA ARG A 373 11.97 19.16 -19.64
C ARG A 373 10.86 19.22 -18.58
N VAL A 374 9.60 19.10 -19.00
CA VAL A 374 8.46 19.14 -18.07
C VAL A 374 8.39 17.90 -17.17
N THR A 375 8.47 16.69 -17.76
CA THR A 375 8.18 15.45 -17.02
C THR A 375 9.35 14.91 -16.22
N VAL A 376 10.58 15.02 -16.73
CA VAL A 376 11.77 14.44 -16.09
C VAL A 376 12.51 15.49 -15.28
N PHE A 377 12.63 16.71 -15.80
CA PHE A 377 13.37 17.78 -15.12
C PHE A 377 12.49 18.72 -14.31
N GLY A 378 11.16 18.56 -14.37
CA GLY A 378 10.22 19.35 -13.58
C GLY A 378 10.16 20.84 -13.96
N TRP A 379 10.56 21.19 -15.19
CA TRP A 379 10.54 22.57 -15.67
C TRP A 379 9.09 23.07 -15.81
N SER A 380 8.88 24.37 -15.60
CA SER A 380 7.61 25.02 -15.92
C SER A 380 7.31 24.93 -17.42
N ASN A 381 6.07 25.19 -17.84
CA ASN A 381 5.74 25.21 -19.26
C ASN A 381 6.48 26.36 -19.98
N GLU A 382 6.63 27.54 -19.34
CA GLU A 382 7.40 28.65 -19.92
C GLU A 382 8.89 28.31 -20.06
N GLU A 383 9.50 27.70 -19.04
CA GLU A 383 10.91 27.27 -19.07
C GLU A 383 11.12 26.18 -20.13
N ALA A 384 10.22 25.20 -20.19
CA ALA A 384 10.33 24.09 -21.14
C ALA A 384 10.22 24.54 -22.60
N LEU A 385 9.42 25.57 -22.85
CA LEU A 385 9.21 26.19 -24.17
C LEU A 385 10.19 27.33 -24.48
N GLY A 386 11.15 27.61 -23.59
CA GLY A 386 12.20 28.59 -23.82
C GLY A 386 11.76 30.06 -23.70
N LEU A 387 10.60 30.32 -23.10
CA LEU A 387 10.10 31.67 -22.82
C LEU A 387 10.61 32.22 -21.48
N ALA A 388 11.09 31.33 -20.60
CA ALA A 388 11.81 31.67 -19.39
C ALA A 388 13.21 31.01 -19.40
N PRO A 389 14.20 31.64 -18.75
CA PRO A 389 15.52 31.02 -18.61
C PRO A 389 15.41 29.66 -17.90
N PRO A 390 16.27 28.69 -18.24
CA PRO A 390 16.23 27.37 -17.60
C PRO A 390 16.46 27.50 -16.09
N PRO A 391 15.79 26.68 -15.26
CA PRO A 391 15.93 26.74 -13.82
C PRO A 391 17.40 26.52 -13.43
N SER A 392 17.92 27.35 -12.52
CA SER A 392 19.32 27.32 -12.15
C SER A 392 19.69 25.92 -11.67
N ARG A 393 20.59 25.24 -12.40
CA ARG A 393 21.18 24.01 -11.89
C ARG A 393 22.03 24.42 -10.71
N GLY A 394 21.68 23.97 -9.50
CA GLY A 394 22.52 24.18 -8.32
C GLY A 394 23.95 23.79 -8.67
N THR A 395 24.83 24.79 -8.78
CA THR A 395 26.25 24.54 -8.95
C THR A 395 26.72 23.93 -7.65
N SER A 396 27.10 22.65 -7.66
CA SER A 396 27.82 22.08 -6.53
C SER A 396 29.11 22.88 -6.35
N THR A 397 29.17 23.72 -5.33
CA THR A 397 30.41 24.35 -4.93
C THR A 397 31.34 23.22 -4.48
N GLY A 398 32.48 23.08 -5.15
CA GLY A 398 33.45 22.06 -4.78
C GLY A 398 33.92 22.25 -3.33
N VAL A 399 34.27 21.16 -2.65
CA VAL A 399 34.87 21.22 -1.32
C VAL A 399 36.28 21.80 -1.45
N GLN A 400 36.61 22.81 -0.65
CA GLN A 400 37.93 23.43 -0.60
C GLN A 400 38.99 22.40 -0.17
N VAL A 401 40.16 22.42 -0.82
CA VAL A 401 41.28 21.52 -0.51
C VAL A 401 42.57 22.31 -0.32
N HIS A 402 43.46 21.82 0.53
CA HIS A 402 44.77 22.42 0.77
C HIS A 402 45.88 21.49 0.25
N ALA A 403 46.86 22.04 -0.45
CA ALA A 403 48.06 21.31 -0.88
C ALA A 403 49.24 22.29 -1.01
N PHE A 404 50.41 21.88 -0.53
CA PHE A 404 51.67 22.64 -0.52
C PHE A 404 51.51 24.04 0.07
N GLY A 405 50.73 24.16 1.15
CA GLY A 405 50.44 25.42 1.82
C GLY A 405 49.47 26.35 1.08
N GLN A 406 48.94 25.97 -0.08
CA GLN A 406 47.97 26.75 -0.85
C GLN A 406 46.55 26.17 -0.73
N ALA A 407 45.56 27.05 -0.58
CA ALA A 407 44.15 26.68 -0.54
C ALA A 407 43.51 26.79 -1.93
N TYR A 408 42.81 25.74 -2.36
CA TYR A 408 42.13 25.66 -3.65
C TYR A 408 40.62 25.50 -3.47
N PRO A 409 39.79 26.19 -4.25
CA PRO A 409 38.32 26.17 -4.09
C PRO A 409 37.69 24.81 -4.44
N SER A 410 38.43 23.90 -5.08
CA SER A 410 37.99 22.53 -5.33
C SER A 410 39.18 21.63 -5.65
N ILE A 411 38.99 20.31 -5.51
CA ILE A 411 39.98 19.32 -5.96
C ILE A 411 40.31 19.43 -7.45
N ALA A 412 39.35 19.87 -8.27
CA ALA A 412 39.57 20.10 -9.69
C ALA A 412 40.44 21.33 -9.97
N ALA A 413 40.29 22.39 -9.16
CA ALA A 413 41.16 23.56 -9.24
C ALA A 413 42.60 23.22 -8.81
N CYS A 414 42.75 22.46 -7.71
CA CYS A 414 44.05 21.96 -7.26
C CYS A 414 44.73 21.09 -8.32
N ALA A 415 44.02 20.10 -8.89
CA ALA A 415 44.58 19.24 -9.94
C ALA A 415 45.07 20.05 -11.15
N ARG A 416 44.28 21.03 -11.62
CA ARG A 416 44.67 21.88 -12.76
C ARG A 416 45.90 22.74 -12.46
N ALA A 417 46.01 23.30 -11.26
CA ALA A 417 47.17 24.11 -10.85
C ALA A 417 48.48 23.30 -10.89
N HIS A 418 48.41 22.00 -10.56
CA HIS A 418 49.55 21.09 -10.60
C HIS A 418 49.67 20.29 -11.92
N GLY A 419 48.89 20.68 -12.96
CA GLY A 419 48.91 20.06 -14.29
C GLY A 419 48.30 18.66 -14.39
N ILE A 420 47.64 18.17 -13.34
CA ILE A 420 47.09 16.81 -13.24
C ILE A 420 45.63 16.77 -13.71
N LYS A 421 45.17 15.62 -14.23
CA LYS A 421 43.75 15.40 -14.56
C LYS A 421 42.91 15.38 -13.26
N PRO A 422 41.83 16.18 -13.14
CA PRO A 422 40.99 16.25 -11.93
C PRO A 422 40.50 14.89 -11.41
N ASP A 423 40.09 14.00 -12.30
CA ASP A 423 39.60 12.67 -11.92
C ASP A 423 40.70 11.76 -11.34
N SER A 424 41.95 11.92 -11.78
CA SER A 424 43.08 11.15 -11.27
C SER A 424 43.39 11.53 -9.82
N LEU A 425 43.45 12.84 -9.53
CA LEU A 425 43.66 13.33 -8.16
C LEU A 425 42.48 12.96 -7.26
N ARG A 426 41.23 13.13 -7.75
CA ARG A 426 40.03 12.76 -7.02
C ARG A 426 39.96 11.28 -6.67
N ARG A 427 40.36 10.39 -7.58
CA ARG A 427 40.35 8.95 -7.32
C ARG A 427 41.35 8.59 -6.22
N ARG A 428 42.57 9.14 -6.25
CA ARG A 428 43.59 8.84 -5.23
C ARG A 428 43.19 9.36 -3.85
N THR A 429 42.67 10.58 -3.75
CA THR A 429 42.31 11.15 -2.45
C THR A 429 41.00 10.60 -1.88
N MET A 430 39.96 10.40 -2.70
CA MET A 430 38.64 9.98 -2.21
C MET A 430 38.39 8.46 -2.23
N VAL A 431 39.03 7.72 -3.15
CA VAL A 431 38.81 6.27 -3.28
C VAL A 431 39.95 5.48 -2.63
N VAL A 432 41.19 5.93 -2.82
CA VAL A 432 42.37 5.28 -2.22
C VAL A 432 42.64 5.83 -0.81
N GLY A 433 42.21 7.07 -0.51
CA GLY A 433 42.34 7.69 0.80
C GLY A 433 43.70 8.33 1.05
N GLU A 434 44.48 8.58 0.00
CA GLU A 434 45.77 9.26 0.10
C GLU A 434 45.59 10.75 0.43
N ASP A 435 46.56 11.33 1.13
CA ASP A 435 46.60 12.77 1.33
C ASP A 435 46.84 13.49 -0.02
N VAL A 436 46.37 14.74 -0.09
CA VAL A 436 46.33 15.49 -1.37
C VAL A 436 47.75 15.75 -1.90
N GLU A 437 48.74 15.97 -1.03
CA GLU A 437 50.11 16.29 -1.42
C GLU A 437 50.84 15.04 -1.94
N SER A 438 50.77 13.92 -1.22
CA SER A 438 51.34 12.64 -1.68
C SER A 438 50.71 12.18 -2.99
N ALA A 439 49.39 12.36 -3.15
CA ALA A 439 48.69 12.02 -4.38
C ALA A 439 49.15 12.89 -5.57
N ILE A 440 49.49 14.16 -5.34
CA ILE A 440 50.04 15.05 -6.37
C ILE A 440 51.44 14.63 -6.76
N SER A 441 52.35 14.46 -5.78
CA SER A 441 53.75 14.07 -6.03
C SER A 441 53.83 12.76 -6.81
N ALA A 442 53.08 11.73 -6.38
CA ALA A 442 53.09 10.44 -7.05
C ALA A 442 52.46 10.46 -8.45
N LEU A 443 51.56 11.42 -8.75
CA LEU A 443 51.02 11.62 -10.10
C LEU A 443 51.94 12.43 -11.02
N GLN A 444 52.86 13.22 -10.44
CA GLN A 444 53.89 13.95 -11.18
C GLN A 444 55.09 13.08 -11.50
N GLU A 445 55.51 12.20 -10.58
CA GLU A 445 56.57 11.20 -10.81
C GLU A 445 56.21 10.19 -11.91
N LEU A 446 54.93 9.85 -12.07
CA LEU A 446 54.45 8.98 -13.16
C LEU A 446 54.49 9.65 -14.55
N ARG A 447 54.85 10.94 -14.62
CA ARG A 447 54.94 11.70 -15.88
C ARG A 447 56.37 12.02 -16.31
N THR A 448 57.37 11.86 -15.43
CA THR A 448 58.79 11.83 -15.78
C THR A 448 59.18 10.44 -16.24
#